data_AF-A0A445C0I5-F1
#
_entry.id   AF-A0A445C0I5-F1
#
_cell.length_a   1.000
_cell.length_b   1.000
_cell.length_c   1.000
_cell.angle_alpha   90.00
_cell.angle_beta   90.00
_cell.angle_gamma   90.00
#
_symmetry.space_group_name_H-M   'P 1'
#
loop_
_entity.id
_entity.type
_entity.pdbx_description
1 polymer ?
#
loop_
_entity_poly.entity_id
_entity_poly.type
_entity_poly.pdbx_seq_one_letter_code
_entity_poly.pdbx_strand_id
1 'polypeptide(L)'
;MANHGVASFDYTYDVFLSFRRGVHRAFIDHLYKALDGIDIKTFKDDDKEESTTEEEETNPDLIEKIERSRISVVVLCKDFPFSTRCLDEVAKIMECYEKKTMQVVGLFYDGVTAADVRWQKEDRAYGKAITQHKERLRLGEESDKIKTWRSALSRVCDLIALNCDKKYETELISMIVKGVSVRLPPLRLQIKDVIGLDSRFEEVKSHLDIGNNDAVQMLAICGPPGIGKTTFAAYIYNNIINHQYIAASFISNIRDKPKVEDLQSTLLKDRSLDEWEMELDRYNKVPEAFEFLLKSFGN
;
A
#
# COMPACT_ATOMS: atom_id res chain seq x y z
N MET A 1 5.59 -32.13 -12.27
CA MET A 1 4.92 -30.89 -12.74
C MET A 1 4.69 -30.04 -11.50
N ALA A 2 5.38 -28.91 -11.40
CA ALA A 2 5.37 -28.07 -10.21
C ALA A 2 4.03 -27.34 -10.10
N ASN A 3 3.37 -27.51 -8.97
CA ASN A 3 2.12 -26.85 -8.63
C ASN A 3 2.47 -25.41 -8.22
N HIS A 4 2.35 -24.45 -9.13
CA HIS A 4 2.46 -23.03 -8.78
C HIS A 4 1.15 -22.61 -8.11
N GLY A 5 1.00 -22.99 -6.84
CA GLY A 5 -0.01 -22.41 -5.97
C GLY A 5 0.27 -20.92 -5.85
N VAL A 6 -0.64 -20.10 -6.40
CA VAL A 6 -0.65 -18.66 -6.15
C VAL A 6 -0.86 -18.48 -4.65
N ALA A 7 0.14 -17.90 -3.97
CA ALA A 7 0.05 -17.64 -2.54
C ALA A 7 -1.12 -16.68 -2.27
N SER A 8 -2.13 -17.17 -1.55
CA SER A 8 -3.11 -16.31 -0.90
C SER A 8 -2.38 -15.58 0.23
N PHE A 9 -2.12 -14.29 0.05
CA PHE A 9 -1.59 -13.46 1.14
C PHE A 9 -2.74 -13.12 2.09
N ASP A 10 -2.73 -13.71 3.28
CA ASP A 10 -3.69 -13.40 4.34
C ASP A 10 -3.24 -12.13 5.08
N TYR A 11 -3.51 -10.97 4.47
CA TYR A 11 -3.21 -9.68 5.07
C TYR A 11 -4.16 -9.39 6.23
N THR A 12 -3.60 -9.11 7.41
CA THR A 12 -4.37 -8.70 8.58
C THR A 12 -4.61 -7.19 8.61
N TYR A 13 -3.70 -6.39 8.04
CA TYR A 13 -3.76 -4.94 8.02
C TYR A 13 -3.60 -4.40 6.60
N ASP A 14 -4.24 -3.27 6.34
CA ASP A 14 -4.05 -2.51 5.11
C ASP A 14 -2.73 -1.75 5.15
N VAL A 15 -2.41 -1.16 6.30
CA VAL A 15 -1.21 -0.32 6.49
C VAL A 15 -0.43 -0.74 7.73
N PHE A 16 0.89 -0.78 7.63
CA PHE A 16 1.84 -0.71 8.74
C PHE A 16 2.46 0.69 8.79
N LEU A 17 2.40 1.37 9.94
CA LEU A 17 3.10 2.65 10.14
C LEU A 17 4.47 2.42 10.79
N SER A 18 5.55 2.69 10.05
CA SER A 18 6.92 2.74 10.57
C SER A 18 7.34 4.19 10.81
N PHE A 19 7.64 4.52 12.07
CA PHE A 19 7.97 5.89 12.49
C PHE A 19 8.81 5.90 13.77
N ARG A 20 9.48 7.03 14.04
CA ARG A 20 10.15 7.23 15.33
C ARG A 20 9.13 7.57 16.42
N ARG A 21 9.07 6.74 17.46
CA ARG A 21 8.24 6.95 18.65
C ARG A 21 8.69 8.20 19.43
N GLY A 22 7.74 8.90 20.06
CA GLY A 22 7.98 10.04 20.96
C GLY A 22 7.94 11.43 20.30
N VAL A 23 8.82 11.71 19.34
CA VAL A 23 9.08 13.09 18.87
C VAL A 23 7.96 13.65 17.99
N HIS A 24 7.24 12.80 17.25
CA HIS A 24 6.23 13.22 16.27
C HIS A 24 4.85 12.62 16.52
N ARG A 25 4.54 12.36 17.80
CA ARG A 25 3.30 11.68 18.21
C ARG A 25 2.05 12.35 17.64
N ALA A 26 1.96 13.68 17.67
CA ALA A 26 0.80 14.41 17.16
C ALA A 26 0.57 14.16 15.65
N PHE A 27 1.63 14.25 14.85
CA PHE A 27 1.55 13.97 13.41
C PHE A 27 1.11 12.53 13.13
N ILE A 28 1.72 11.55 13.78
CA ILE A 28 1.38 10.13 13.59
C ILE A 28 -0.04 9.84 14.09
N ASP A 29 -0.48 10.44 15.20
CA ASP A 29 -1.85 10.30 15.71
C ASP A 29 -2.87 10.86 14.72
N HIS A 30 -2.58 12.02 14.11
CA HIS A 30 -3.45 12.60 13.08
C HIS A 30 -3.47 11.77 11.80
N LEU A 31 -2.32 11.26 11.37
CA LEU A 31 -2.22 10.36 10.22
C LEU A 31 -3.03 9.08 10.44
N TYR A 32 -2.88 8.45 11.61
CA TYR A 32 -3.64 7.26 11.99
C TYR A 32 -5.14 7.54 11.97
N LYS A 33 -5.59 8.64 12.60
CA LYS A 33 -7.01 9.03 12.59
C LYS A 33 -7.56 9.30 11.19
N ALA A 34 -6.74 9.87 10.30
CA ALA A 34 -7.15 10.15 8.93
C ALA A 34 -7.31 8.87 8.10
N LEU A 35 -6.44 7.87 8.30
CA LEU A 35 -6.57 6.54 7.70
C LEU A 35 -7.78 5.78 8.26
N ASP A 36 -7.95 5.78 9.59
CA ASP A 36 -9.07 5.14 10.29
C ASP A 36 -10.42 5.75 9.88
N GLY A 37 -10.48 7.07 9.69
CA GLY A 37 -11.69 7.80 9.26
C GLY A 37 -12.21 7.44 7.86
N ILE A 38 -11.44 6.68 7.07
CA ILE A 38 -11.85 6.14 5.77
C ILE A 38 -11.76 4.60 5.73
N ASP A 39 -11.86 3.95 6.89
CA ASP A 39 -11.90 2.50 7.06
C ASP A 39 -10.63 1.76 6.60
N ILE A 40 -9.45 2.42 6.60
CA ILE A 40 -8.17 1.76 6.33
C ILE A 40 -7.62 1.14 7.61
N LYS A 41 -7.60 -0.19 7.67
CA LYS A 41 -7.16 -0.93 8.86
C LYS A 41 -5.65 -0.81 9.04
N THR A 42 -5.25 0.07 9.95
CA THR A 42 -3.85 0.45 10.14
C THR A 42 -3.28 -0.19 11.41
N PHE A 43 -2.16 -0.90 11.30
CA PHE A 43 -1.30 -1.22 12.43
C PHE A 43 -0.40 -0.02 12.74
N LYS A 44 -0.54 0.48 13.96
CA LYS A 44 0.32 1.50 14.54
C LYS A 44 0.85 0.95 15.85
N ASP A 45 2.16 0.92 15.98
CA ASP A 45 2.82 0.47 17.20
C ASP A 45 2.70 1.49 18.34
N ASP A 46 1.55 1.44 19.01
CA ASP A 46 1.20 2.24 20.19
C ASP A 46 1.35 1.40 21.47
N ASP A 47 2.55 0.90 21.78
CA ASP A 47 2.78 0.39 23.13
C ASP A 47 2.69 1.56 24.12
N LYS A 48 1.63 1.52 24.93
CA LYS A 48 1.32 2.47 26.00
C LYS A 48 2.30 2.40 27.17
N GLU A 49 3.32 1.56 27.11
CA GLU A 49 4.37 1.50 28.12
C GLU A 49 5.56 2.34 27.67
N GLU A 50 5.79 3.40 28.44
CA GLU A 50 7.02 4.21 28.44
C GLU A 50 8.22 3.34 28.84
N SER A 51 8.69 2.44 27.98
CA SER A 51 10.07 1.96 28.08
C SER A 51 10.97 3.04 27.49
N THR A 52 11.46 3.89 28.38
CA THR A 52 12.47 4.94 28.12
C THR A 52 13.87 4.37 27.88
N THR A 53 13.99 3.06 27.66
CA THR A 53 15.26 2.36 27.43
C THR A 53 15.49 2.19 25.94
N GLU A 54 16.73 2.43 25.52
CA GLU A 54 17.28 2.34 24.16
C GLU A 54 17.27 0.90 23.57
N GLU A 55 16.39 0.05 24.08
CA GLU A 55 16.30 -1.38 23.85
C GLU A 55 14.97 -1.67 23.19
N GLU A 56 15.02 -2.18 21.98
CA GLU A 56 14.01 -3.08 21.43
C GLU A 56 14.61 -3.60 20.12
N GLU A 57 15.27 -4.77 20.20
CA GLU A 57 15.37 -5.59 19.00
C GLU A 57 13.96 -5.85 18.51
N THR A 58 13.78 -5.90 17.18
CA THR A 58 12.45 -6.14 16.63
C THR A 58 11.95 -7.50 17.10
N ASN A 59 10.86 -7.49 17.89
CA ASN A 59 10.23 -8.71 18.37
C ASN A 59 9.57 -9.45 17.18
N PRO A 60 9.63 -10.79 17.11
CA PRO A 60 8.88 -11.61 16.17
C PRO A 60 7.44 -11.16 15.89
N ASP A 61 6.67 -10.70 16.88
CA ASP A 61 5.30 -10.21 16.66
C ASP A 61 5.29 -9.01 15.70
N LEU A 62 6.19 -8.05 15.87
CA LEU A 62 6.26 -6.89 14.98
C LEU A 62 6.65 -7.27 13.55
N ILE A 63 7.58 -8.22 13.39
CA ILE A 63 7.93 -8.77 12.07
C ILE A 63 6.70 -9.37 11.40
N GLU A 64 5.90 -10.14 12.14
CA GLU A 64 4.65 -10.71 11.63
C GLU A 64 3.65 -9.61 11.24
N LYS A 65 3.53 -8.53 12.01
CA LYS A 65 2.67 -7.38 11.64
C LYS A 65 3.10 -6.73 10.33
N ILE A 66 4.41 -6.57 10.12
CA ILE A 66 4.95 -6.07 8.84
C ILE A 66 4.57 -7.06 7.72
N GLU A 67 4.88 -8.35 7.86
CA GLU A 67 4.59 -9.36 6.84
C GLU A 67 3.10 -9.49 6.51
N ARG A 68 2.21 -9.23 7.49
CA ARG A 68 0.75 -9.27 7.31
C ARG A 68 0.12 -7.93 6.92
N SER A 69 0.92 -6.95 6.53
CA SER A 69 0.44 -5.64 6.06
C SER A 69 0.60 -5.50 4.55
N ARG A 70 -0.39 -4.91 3.88
CA ARG A 70 -0.37 -4.69 2.42
C ARG A 70 0.59 -3.58 2.02
N ILE A 71 0.57 -2.50 2.79
CA ILE A 71 1.33 -1.28 2.54
C ILE A 71 2.11 -0.94 3.80
N SER A 72 3.37 -0.54 3.67
CA SER A 72 4.08 0.15 4.74
C SER A 72 4.22 1.64 4.44
N VAL A 73 3.84 2.48 5.39
CA VAL A 73 4.15 3.91 5.37
C VAL A 73 5.38 4.14 6.24
N VAL A 74 6.45 4.67 5.67
CA VAL A 74 7.73 4.92 6.36
C VAL A 74 7.94 6.42 6.53
N VAL A 75 7.91 6.89 7.78
CA VAL A 75 8.09 8.30 8.14
C VAL A 75 9.54 8.54 8.58
N LEU A 76 10.39 8.96 7.65
CA LEU A 76 11.82 9.18 7.88
C LEU A 76 12.05 10.57 8.46
N CYS A 77 12.25 10.65 9.77
CA CYS A 77 12.62 11.88 10.48
C CYS A 77 14.09 11.83 10.98
N LYS A 78 14.54 12.93 11.58
CA LYS A 78 15.95 13.09 12.01
C LYS A 78 16.37 12.06 13.06
N ASP A 79 15.45 11.70 13.95
CA ASP A 79 15.71 10.79 15.08
C ASP A 79 15.36 9.33 14.76
N PHE A 80 14.79 9.06 13.59
CA PHE A 80 14.46 7.71 13.10
C PHE A 80 15.64 6.72 13.17
N PRO A 81 16.84 7.02 12.64
CA PRO A 81 17.90 6.02 12.53
C PRO A 81 18.56 5.69 13.87
N PHE A 82 18.32 6.48 14.93
CA PHE A 82 18.85 6.21 16.26
C PHE A 82 18.13 5.05 16.96
N SER A 83 17.01 4.58 16.41
CA SER A 83 16.29 3.41 16.90
C SER A 83 16.69 2.15 16.11
N THR A 84 17.25 1.15 16.80
CA THR A 84 17.54 -0.17 16.20
C THR A 84 16.28 -0.80 15.63
N ARG A 85 15.15 -0.71 16.35
CA ARG A 85 13.84 -1.15 15.90
C ARG A 85 13.43 -0.50 14.57
N CYS A 86 13.54 0.82 14.45
CA CYS A 86 13.17 1.52 13.21
C CYS A 86 14.06 1.10 12.02
N LEU A 87 15.35 0.83 12.26
CA LEU A 87 16.26 0.33 11.21
C LEU A 87 15.95 -1.12 10.81
N ASP A 88 15.65 -1.98 11.78
CA ASP A 88 15.24 -3.36 11.55
C ASP A 88 13.87 -3.45 10.85
N GLU A 89 12.91 -2.58 11.20
CA GLU A 89 11.62 -2.42 10.50
C GLU A 89 11.83 -2.07 9.02
N VAL A 90 12.62 -1.04 8.71
CA VAL A 90 12.86 -0.63 7.31
C VAL A 90 13.58 -1.74 6.54
N ALA A 91 14.53 -2.44 7.17
CA ALA A 91 15.14 -3.61 6.56
C ALA A 91 14.11 -4.68 6.20
N LYS A 92 13.19 -5.00 7.12
CA LYS A 92 12.14 -5.99 6.88
C LYS A 92 11.14 -5.54 5.82
N ILE A 93 10.73 -4.26 5.86
CA ILE A 93 9.83 -3.66 4.87
C ILE A 93 10.43 -3.78 3.46
N MET A 94 11.71 -3.46 3.32
CA MET A 94 12.41 -3.57 2.03
C MET A 94 12.53 -5.02 1.56
N GLU A 95 12.75 -5.97 2.47
CA GLU A 95 12.69 -7.41 2.15
C GLU A 95 11.31 -7.81 1.60
N CYS A 96 10.22 -7.40 2.27
CA CYS A 96 8.84 -7.69 1.83
C CYS A 96 8.51 -7.04 0.48
N TYR A 97 9.00 -5.81 0.26
CA TYR A 97 8.87 -5.08 -1.00
C TYR A 97 9.58 -5.81 -2.15
N GLU A 98 10.81 -6.27 -1.92
CA GLU A 98 11.59 -7.03 -2.92
C GLU A 98 10.95 -8.36 -3.29
N LYS A 99 10.32 -9.02 -2.31
CA LYS A 99 9.51 -10.23 -2.51
C LYS A 99 8.16 -9.96 -3.18
N LYS A 100 7.83 -8.69 -3.48
CA LYS A 100 6.55 -8.25 -4.06
C LYS A 100 5.32 -8.61 -3.21
N THR A 101 5.53 -8.72 -1.89
CA THR A 101 4.47 -9.05 -0.91
C THR A 101 3.89 -7.82 -0.23
N MET A 102 4.50 -6.66 -0.45
CA MET A 102 4.13 -5.40 0.20
C MET A 102 4.45 -4.22 -0.72
N GLN A 103 3.62 -3.18 -0.67
CA GLN A 103 3.94 -1.87 -1.26
C GLN A 103 4.47 -0.91 -0.21
N VAL A 104 5.25 0.10 -0.63
CA VAL A 104 5.86 1.07 0.29
C VAL A 104 5.48 2.49 -0.11
N VAL A 105 5.15 3.31 0.89
CA VAL A 105 4.95 4.75 0.79
C VAL A 105 5.93 5.41 1.76
N GLY A 106 7.08 5.85 1.25
CA GLY A 106 8.05 6.59 2.05
C GLY A 106 7.82 8.10 1.98
N LEU A 107 8.16 8.80 3.06
CA LEU A 107 8.26 10.26 3.10
C LEU A 107 9.43 10.72 3.96
N PHE A 108 10.01 11.86 3.60
CA PHE A 108 10.91 12.60 4.48
C PHE A 108 10.10 13.56 5.36
N TYR A 109 10.43 13.62 6.64
CA TYR A 109 9.73 14.47 7.61
C TYR A 109 10.72 15.27 8.46
N ASP A 110 10.28 16.45 8.91
CA ASP A 110 11.03 17.34 9.82
C ASP A 110 12.45 17.68 9.34
N GLY A 111 12.55 18.18 8.10
CA GLY A 111 13.82 18.70 7.54
C GLY A 111 14.84 17.65 7.12
N VAL A 112 14.47 16.37 7.09
CA VAL A 112 15.30 15.30 6.50
C VAL A 112 15.25 15.37 4.97
N THR A 113 16.38 15.12 4.33
CA THR A 113 16.47 15.06 2.86
C THR A 113 16.84 13.66 2.36
N ALA A 114 16.58 13.40 1.09
CA ALA A 114 17.05 12.18 0.41
C ALA A 114 18.56 11.98 0.52
N ALA A 115 19.35 13.06 0.53
CA ALA A 115 20.80 12.95 0.66
C ALA A 115 21.22 12.50 2.06
N ASP A 116 20.52 12.94 3.11
CA ASP A 116 20.79 12.53 4.48
C ASP A 116 20.56 11.02 4.63
N VAL A 117 19.44 10.52 4.08
CA VAL A 117 19.04 9.11 4.20
C VAL A 117 19.79 8.21 3.23
N ARG A 118 19.99 8.59 1.96
CA ARG A 118 20.60 7.73 0.93
C ARG A 118 22.10 7.53 1.12
N TRP A 119 22.81 8.59 1.53
CA TRP A 119 24.27 8.57 1.60
C TRP A 119 24.80 8.34 3.01
N GLN A 120 23.96 8.54 4.04
CA GLN A 120 24.29 8.36 5.47
C GLN A 120 25.68 8.90 5.83
N LYS A 121 26.00 10.12 5.40
CA LYS A 121 27.30 10.75 5.67
C LYS A 121 27.52 10.89 7.18
N GLU A 122 28.74 10.64 7.65
CA GLU A 122 29.07 10.60 9.09
C GLU A 122 28.84 11.93 9.82
N ASP A 123 28.83 13.06 9.10
CA ASP A 123 28.53 14.38 9.67
C ASP A 123 27.02 14.61 9.87
N ARG A 124 26.16 13.76 9.28
CA ARG A 124 24.69 13.84 9.26
C ARG A 124 24.04 12.83 10.20
N ALA A 125 22.77 13.05 10.53
CA ALA A 125 22.04 12.27 11.54
C ALA A 125 22.05 10.76 11.27
N TYR A 126 21.76 10.33 10.04
CA TYR A 126 21.74 8.91 9.66
C TYR A 126 23.12 8.27 9.72
N GLY A 127 24.19 8.96 9.30
CA GLY A 127 25.55 8.43 9.42
C GLY A 127 26.00 8.32 10.88
N LYS A 128 25.75 9.36 11.68
CA LYS A 128 26.03 9.35 13.14
C LYS A 128 25.34 8.20 13.85
N ALA A 129 24.06 7.96 13.54
CA ALA A 129 23.30 6.88 14.12
C ALA A 129 23.88 5.50 13.77
N ILE A 130 24.29 5.28 12.51
CA ILE A 130 24.94 4.03 12.11
C ILE A 130 26.27 3.84 12.86
N THR A 131 27.09 4.88 12.98
CA THR A 131 28.35 4.81 13.76
C THR A 131 28.08 4.49 15.23
N GLN A 132 27.10 5.15 15.84
CA GLN A 132 26.72 4.88 17.23
C GLN A 132 26.25 3.43 17.43
N HIS A 133 25.43 2.89 16.53
CA HIS A 133 25.00 1.49 16.63
C HIS A 133 26.16 0.51 16.43
N LYS A 134 27.11 0.81 15.53
CA LYS A 134 28.32 -0.01 15.38
C LYS A 134 29.12 -0.10 16.67
N GLU A 135 29.36 1.03 17.33
CA GLU A 135 30.09 1.08 18.60
C GLU A 135 29.32 0.36 19.72
N ARG A 136 28.04 0.68 19.86
CA ARG A 136 27.17 0.14 20.91
C ARG A 136 26.99 -1.38 20.80
N LEU A 137 26.75 -1.89 19.58
CA LEU A 137 26.54 -3.31 19.30
C LEU A 137 27.85 -4.07 19.03
N ARG A 138 29.00 -3.39 19.08
CA ARG A 138 30.32 -3.95 18.77
C ARG A 138 30.38 -4.61 17.38
N LEU A 139 29.75 -3.98 16.39
CA LEU A 139 29.70 -4.44 15.01
C LEU A 139 30.75 -3.72 14.15
N GLY A 140 31.43 -4.48 13.28
CA GLY A 140 32.31 -3.92 12.25
C GLY A 140 31.51 -3.39 11.04
N GLU A 141 32.17 -2.61 10.17
CA GLU A 141 31.55 -2.14 8.90
C GLU A 141 31.08 -3.30 8.03
N GLU A 142 31.78 -4.44 8.10
CA GLU A 142 31.48 -5.63 7.31
C GLU A 142 30.33 -6.47 7.86
N SER A 143 29.73 -6.08 9.00
CA SER A 143 28.58 -6.78 9.60
C SER A 143 27.37 -6.79 8.66
N ASP A 144 26.76 -7.97 8.48
CA ASP A 144 25.56 -8.14 7.67
C ASP A 144 24.41 -7.25 8.14
N LYS A 145 24.30 -6.98 9.45
CA LYS A 145 23.28 -6.09 10.02
C LYS A 145 23.47 -4.65 9.56
N ILE A 146 24.70 -4.14 9.60
CA ILE A 146 25.03 -2.78 9.16
C ILE A 146 24.83 -2.63 7.64
N LYS A 147 25.30 -3.61 6.86
CA LYS A 147 25.09 -3.64 5.40
C LYS A 147 23.62 -3.65 5.04
N THR A 148 22.83 -4.48 5.72
CA THR A 148 21.38 -4.56 5.53
C THR A 148 20.71 -3.22 5.82
N TRP A 149 21.02 -2.57 6.95
CA TRP A 149 20.46 -1.26 7.27
C TRP A 149 20.83 -0.18 6.26
N ARG A 150 22.11 -0.08 5.88
CA ARG A 150 22.56 0.89 4.86
C ARG A 150 21.85 0.67 3.53
N SER A 151 21.75 -0.59 3.10
CA SER A 151 21.06 -0.94 1.85
C SER A 151 19.58 -0.57 1.91
N ALA A 152 18.88 -0.95 2.99
CA ALA A 152 17.46 -0.67 3.15
C ALA A 152 17.17 0.84 3.17
N LEU A 153 17.95 1.63 3.92
CA LEU A 153 17.85 3.10 3.94
C LEU A 153 18.15 3.73 2.57
N SER A 154 19.12 3.20 1.84
CA SER A 154 19.44 3.71 0.50
C SER A 154 18.32 3.44 -0.49
N ARG A 155 17.76 2.22 -0.46
CA ARG A 155 16.72 1.75 -1.39
C ARG A 155 15.34 2.30 -1.08
N VAL A 156 14.99 2.51 0.19
CA VAL A 156 13.70 3.12 0.54
C VAL A 156 13.59 4.53 -0.04
N CYS A 157 14.71 5.24 -0.23
CA CYS A 157 14.73 6.54 -0.90
C CYS A 157 14.22 6.51 -2.36
N ASP A 158 14.32 5.38 -3.05
CA ASP A 158 13.81 5.22 -4.41
C ASP A 158 12.28 5.08 -4.42
N LEU A 159 11.68 4.77 -3.27
CA LEU A 159 10.25 4.52 -3.08
C LEU A 159 9.53 5.70 -2.41
N ILE A 160 10.26 6.78 -2.11
CA ILE A 160 9.71 7.96 -1.48
C ILE A 160 8.95 8.76 -2.53
N ALA A 161 7.63 8.71 -2.41
CA ALA A 161 6.72 9.36 -3.33
C ALA A 161 6.50 10.83 -3.00
N LEU A 162 6.87 11.28 -1.80
CA LEU A 162 6.48 12.60 -1.27
C LEU A 162 7.70 13.32 -0.71
N ASN A 163 8.20 14.31 -1.46
CA ASN A 163 9.21 15.23 -0.95
C ASN A 163 8.51 16.36 -0.19
N CYS A 164 8.68 16.38 1.14
CA CYS A 164 7.91 17.25 2.02
C CYS A 164 8.56 18.63 2.17
N ASP A 165 8.61 19.39 1.09
CA ASP A 165 8.78 20.85 1.15
C ASP A 165 7.45 21.57 1.47
N LYS A 166 6.44 20.81 1.92
CA LYS A 166 5.11 21.33 2.27
C LYS A 166 5.13 21.92 3.68
N LYS A 167 4.64 23.15 3.80
CA LYS A 167 4.63 23.91 5.06
C LYS A 167 3.62 23.41 6.10
N TYR A 168 2.66 22.57 5.72
CA TYR A 168 1.55 22.18 6.59
C TYR A 168 1.37 20.66 6.69
N GLU A 169 1.29 20.15 7.91
CA GLU A 169 1.12 18.72 8.20
C GLU A 169 -0.18 18.13 7.64
N THR A 170 -1.24 18.94 7.57
CA THR A 170 -2.55 18.51 7.03
C THR A 170 -2.46 18.15 5.54
N GLU A 171 -1.71 18.92 4.75
CA GLU A 171 -1.46 18.60 3.34
C GLU A 171 -0.67 17.30 3.21
N LEU A 172 0.34 17.12 4.07
CA LEU A 172 1.14 15.91 4.08
C LEU A 172 0.31 14.67 4.43
N ILE A 173 -0.52 14.75 5.47
CA ILE A 173 -1.44 13.66 5.85
C ILE A 173 -2.38 13.33 4.70
N SER A 174 -2.99 14.33 4.07
CA SER A 174 -3.88 14.14 2.92
C SER A 174 -3.16 13.42 1.76
N MET A 175 -1.92 13.82 1.46
CA MET A 175 -1.10 13.19 0.44
C MET A 175 -0.76 11.72 0.78
N ILE A 176 -0.46 11.41 2.04
CA ILE A 176 -0.19 10.04 2.49
C ILE A 176 -1.45 9.20 2.38
N VAL A 177 -2.58 9.68 2.91
CA VAL A 177 -3.88 9.00 2.87
C VAL A 177 -4.24 8.68 1.43
N LYS A 178 -4.16 9.65 0.53
CA LYS A 178 -4.38 9.45 -0.91
C LYS A 178 -3.42 8.43 -1.50
N GLY A 179 -2.12 8.55 -1.20
CA GLY A 179 -1.11 7.60 -1.66
C GLY A 179 -1.39 6.16 -1.22
N VAL A 180 -1.88 5.97 0.00
CA VAL A 180 -2.32 4.66 0.50
C VAL A 180 -3.60 4.20 -0.20
N SER A 181 -4.63 5.05 -0.29
CA SER A 181 -5.93 4.68 -0.87
C SER A 181 -5.83 4.17 -2.30
N VAL A 182 -5.03 4.83 -3.15
CA VAL A 182 -4.82 4.41 -4.55
C VAL A 182 -4.10 3.06 -4.65
N ARG A 183 -3.32 2.70 -3.64
CA ARG A 183 -2.53 1.48 -3.57
C ARG A 183 -3.30 0.29 -2.99
N LEU A 184 -4.38 0.55 -2.25
CA LEU A 184 -5.23 -0.51 -1.72
C LEU A 184 -6.12 -1.08 -2.82
N PRO A 185 -6.35 -2.40 -2.83
CA PRO A 185 -7.32 -2.97 -3.75
C PRO A 185 -8.71 -2.41 -3.41
N PRO A 186 -9.59 -2.31 -4.42
CA PRO A 186 -10.95 -1.83 -4.23
C PRO A 186 -11.67 -2.55 -3.09
N LEU A 187 -12.56 -1.83 -2.39
CA LEU A 187 -13.33 -2.40 -1.27
C LEU A 187 -14.13 -3.61 -1.73
N ARG A 188 -14.09 -4.69 -0.93
CA ARG A 188 -14.98 -5.84 -1.12
C ARG A 188 -16.42 -5.41 -0.86
N LEU A 189 -17.31 -5.84 -1.74
CA LEU A 189 -18.74 -5.66 -1.61
C LEU A 189 -19.25 -6.55 -0.49
N GLN A 190 -20.18 -6.05 0.32
CA GLN A 190 -20.91 -6.89 1.27
C GLN A 190 -21.91 -7.77 0.50
N ILE A 191 -21.71 -9.08 0.57
CA ILE A 191 -22.59 -10.07 -0.03
C ILE A 191 -23.05 -10.98 1.11
N LYS A 192 -24.37 -11.18 1.24
CA LYS A 192 -24.94 -12.13 2.20
C LYS A 192 -24.43 -13.54 1.89
N ASP A 193 -24.23 -14.36 2.92
CA ASP A 193 -23.70 -15.72 2.83
C ASP A 193 -24.27 -16.48 1.63
N VAL A 194 -23.42 -16.65 0.62
CA VAL A 194 -23.74 -17.30 -0.65
C VAL A 194 -23.05 -18.63 -0.69
N ILE A 195 -23.82 -19.69 -0.93
CA ILE A 195 -23.34 -21.07 -1.00
C ILE A 195 -23.45 -21.54 -2.45
N GLY A 196 -22.42 -22.22 -2.95
CA GLY A 196 -22.44 -22.88 -4.27
C GLY A 196 -22.16 -21.95 -5.46
N LEU A 197 -21.52 -20.80 -5.24
CA LEU A 197 -21.06 -19.92 -6.32
C LEU A 197 -19.65 -20.25 -6.81
N ASP A 198 -18.86 -21.01 -6.04
CA ASP A 198 -17.46 -21.34 -6.36
C ASP A 198 -17.31 -22.05 -7.70
N SER A 199 -18.11 -23.10 -7.95
CA SER A 199 -18.03 -23.85 -9.21
C SER A 199 -18.38 -23.00 -10.43
N ARG A 200 -19.32 -22.06 -10.27
CA ARG A 200 -19.69 -21.10 -11.33
C ARG A 200 -18.62 -20.04 -11.52
N PHE A 201 -17.97 -19.62 -10.43
CA PHE A 201 -16.86 -18.68 -10.49
C PHE A 201 -15.66 -19.28 -11.24
N GLU A 202 -15.31 -20.54 -10.97
CA GLU A 202 -14.23 -21.23 -11.69
C GLU A 202 -14.54 -21.37 -13.19
N GLU A 203 -15.80 -21.61 -13.57
CA GLU A 203 -16.23 -21.60 -14.97
C GLU A 203 -16.04 -20.20 -15.61
N VAL A 204 -16.45 -19.12 -14.92
CA VAL A 204 -16.22 -17.75 -15.41
C VAL A 204 -14.72 -17.47 -15.56
N LYS A 205 -13.92 -17.86 -14.57
CA LYS A 205 -12.48 -17.68 -14.54
C LYS A 205 -11.79 -18.37 -15.72
N SER A 206 -12.20 -19.59 -16.07
CA SER A 206 -11.64 -20.31 -17.22
C SER A 206 -12.02 -19.69 -18.56
N HIS A 207 -13.25 -19.16 -18.69
CA HIS A 207 -13.71 -18.55 -19.94
C HIS A 207 -13.09 -17.19 -20.22
N LEU A 208 -12.83 -16.42 -19.16
CA LEU A 208 -12.20 -15.11 -19.25
C LEU A 208 -10.66 -15.20 -19.18
N ASP A 209 -10.07 -16.38 -18.91
CA ASP A 209 -8.62 -16.52 -18.76
C ASP A 209 -8.01 -15.43 -17.83
N ILE A 210 -8.72 -15.21 -16.72
CA ILE A 210 -8.44 -14.12 -15.76
C ILE A 210 -7.02 -14.30 -15.20
N GLY A 211 -6.10 -13.43 -15.65
CA GLY A 211 -4.71 -13.36 -15.21
C GLY A 211 -3.64 -13.66 -16.26
N ASN A 212 -4.03 -14.11 -17.46
CA ASN A 212 -3.07 -14.49 -18.52
C ASN A 212 -3.32 -13.80 -19.87
N ASN A 213 -4.23 -12.83 -19.94
CA ASN A 213 -4.65 -12.22 -21.20
C ASN A 213 -4.72 -10.68 -21.10
N ASP A 214 -4.09 -9.99 -22.06
CA ASP A 214 -4.09 -8.53 -22.20
C ASP A 214 -5.30 -7.98 -23.00
N ALA A 215 -6.21 -8.86 -23.45
CA ALA A 215 -7.37 -8.48 -24.23
C ALA A 215 -8.54 -7.94 -23.37
N VAL A 216 -9.30 -6.99 -23.93
CA VAL A 216 -10.56 -6.52 -23.33
C VAL A 216 -11.62 -7.61 -23.48
N GLN A 217 -12.22 -8.01 -22.37
CA GLN A 217 -13.26 -9.04 -22.34
C GLN A 217 -14.54 -8.52 -21.70
N MET A 218 -15.67 -9.06 -22.15
CA MET A 218 -16.99 -8.73 -21.64
C MET A 218 -17.73 -10.01 -21.24
N LEU A 219 -18.25 -10.02 -20.01
CA LEU A 219 -19.11 -11.09 -19.50
C LEU A 219 -20.54 -10.56 -19.34
N ALA A 220 -21.49 -11.26 -19.94
CA ALA A 220 -22.91 -11.01 -19.74
C ALA A 220 -23.53 -12.10 -18.85
N ILE A 221 -24.08 -11.72 -17.70
CA ILE A 221 -24.81 -12.63 -16.82
C ILE A 221 -26.30 -12.45 -17.06
N CYS A 222 -26.94 -13.48 -17.62
CA CYS A 222 -28.36 -13.46 -18.02
C CYS A 222 -29.20 -14.47 -17.22
N GLY A 223 -30.50 -14.20 -17.10
CA GLY A 223 -31.43 -15.08 -16.38
C GLY A 223 -32.65 -14.34 -15.82
N PRO A 224 -33.64 -15.08 -15.27
CA PRO A 224 -34.88 -14.51 -14.78
C PRO A 224 -34.68 -13.53 -13.61
N PRO A 225 -35.64 -12.63 -13.32
CA PRO A 225 -35.62 -11.79 -12.12
C PRO A 225 -35.49 -12.63 -10.85
N GLY A 226 -34.75 -12.15 -9.85
CA GLY A 226 -34.61 -12.83 -8.55
C GLY A 226 -33.58 -13.97 -8.47
N ILE A 227 -33.04 -14.46 -9.59
CA ILE A 227 -32.09 -15.60 -9.61
C ILE A 227 -30.69 -15.30 -9.03
N GLY A 228 -30.44 -14.07 -8.54
CA GLY A 228 -29.17 -13.69 -7.92
C GLY A 228 -28.08 -13.19 -8.87
N LYS A 229 -28.41 -12.70 -10.08
CA LYS A 229 -27.41 -12.18 -11.04
C LYS A 229 -26.50 -11.10 -10.46
N THR A 230 -27.08 -10.09 -9.81
CA THR A 230 -26.33 -9.00 -9.18
C THR A 230 -25.44 -9.52 -8.04
N THR A 231 -25.94 -10.49 -7.28
CA THR A 231 -25.19 -11.17 -6.21
C THR A 231 -23.99 -11.93 -6.78
N PHE A 232 -24.16 -12.65 -7.89
CA PHE A 232 -23.08 -13.36 -8.55
C PHE A 232 -22.05 -12.41 -9.19
N ALA A 233 -22.49 -11.30 -9.78
CA ALA A 233 -21.58 -10.26 -10.27
C ALA A 233 -20.73 -9.66 -9.15
N ALA A 234 -21.34 -9.39 -7.99
CA ALA A 234 -20.60 -8.94 -6.80
C ALA A 234 -19.62 -10.01 -6.31
N TYR A 235 -20.01 -11.29 -6.36
CA TYR A 235 -19.15 -12.41 -5.97
C TYR A 235 -17.92 -12.51 -6.87
N ILE A 236 -18.11 -12.43 -8.18
CA ILE A 236 -17.03 -12.38 -9.17
C ILE A 236 -16.10 -11.21 -8.88
N TYR A 237 -16.65 -10.01 -8.68
CA TYR A 237 -15.87 -8.82 -8.33
C TYR A 237 -14.98 -9.08 -7.10
N ASN A 238 -15.56 -9.51 -5.97
CA ASN A 238 -14.80 -9.75 -4.72
C ASN A 238 -13.67 -10.78 -4.86
N ASN A 239 -13.79 -11.75 -5.76
CA ASN A 239 -12.80 -12.79 -5.98
C ASN A 239 -11.72 -12.40 -7.00
N ILE A 240 -11.97 -11.38 -7.84
CA ILE A 240 -11.03 -10.93 -8.88
C ILE A 240 -10.20 -9.72 -8.44
N ILE A 241 -10.80 -8.78 -7.68
CA ILE A 241 -10.16 -7.48 -7.34
C ILE A 241 -8.86 -7.59 -6.55
N ASN A 242 -8.65 -8.68 -5.82
CA ASN A 242 -7.51 -8.80 -4.91
C ASN A 242 -6.18 -9.15 -5.58
N HIS A 243 -6.18 -9.59 -6.84
CA HIS A 243 -5.03 -10.35 -7.35
C HIS A 243 -4.47 -9.88 -8.70
N GLN A 244 -5.20 -9.10 -9.52
CA GLN A 244 -4.84 -8.96 -10.94
C GLN A 244 -5.17 -7.62 -11.62
N TYR A 245 -5.87 -6.70 -10.96
CA TYR A 245 -6.34 -5.48 -11.61
C TYR A 245 -5.83 -4.23 -10.88
N ILE A 246 -5.30 -3.29 -11.66
CA ILE A 246 -4.87 -1.98 -11.19
C ILE A 246 -6.06 -1.17 -10.67
N ALA A 247 -7.25 -1.39 -11.26
CA ALA A 247 -8.48 -0.69 -10.94
C ALA A 247 -9.70 -1.61 -11.02
N ALA A 248 -10.68 -1.38 -10.16
CA ALA A 248 -12.02 -1.95 -10.29
C ALA A 248 -13.08 -1.01 -9.74
N SER A 249 -14.28 -1.10 -10.29
CA SER A 249 -15.50 -0.42 -9.82
C SER A 249 -16.67 -1.39 -9.93
N PHE A 250 -17.66 -1.23 -9.05
CA PHE A 250 -18.88 -1.99 -9.08
C PHE A 250 -20.10 -1.06 -9.08
N ILE A 251 -20.80 -1.04 -10.21
CA ILE A 251 -22.02 -0.23 -10.34
C ILE A 251 -23.25 -1.10 -10.10
N SER A 252 -23.90 -0.89 -8.96
CA SER A 252 -25.20 -1.45 -8.65
C SER A 252 -26.36 -0.60 -9.18
N ASN A 253 -27.58 -1.16 -9.16
CA ASN A 253 -28.83 -0.44 -9.44
C ASN A 253 -28.86 0.25 -10.81
N ILE A 254 -28.28 -0.39 -11.83
CA ILE A 254 -28.22 0.11 -13.21
C ILE A 254 -29.62 0.45 -13.76
N ARG A 255 -30.67 -0.20 -13.27
CA ARG A 255 -32.07 0.08 -13.67
C ARG A 255 -32.52 1.50 -13.33
N ASP A 256 -31.92 2.11 -12.31
CA ASP A 256 -32.24 3.46 -11.85
C ASP A 256 -31.38 4.53 -12.57
N LYS A 257 -30.49 4.09 -13.47
CA LYS A 257 -29.61 4.92 -14.30
C LYS A 257 -30.01 4.76 -15.77
N PRO A 258 -30.92 5.61 -16.27
CA PRO A 258 -31.54 5.41 -17.58
C PRO A 258 -30.60 5.69 -18.75
N LYS A 259 -29.48 6.38 -18.51
CA LYS A 259 -28.53 6.82 -19.53
C LYS A 259 -27.14 6.24 -19.31
N VAL A 260 -26.43 5.99 -20.40
CA VAL A 260 -25.04 5.49 -20.38
C VAL A 260 -24.12 6.53 -19.75
N GLU A 261 -24.40 7.80 -19.98
CA GLU A 261 -23.68 8.95 -19.43
C GLU A 261 -23.74 8.99 -17.89
N ASP A 262 -24.85 8.52 -17.29
CA ASP A 262 -25.00 8.43 -15.84
C ASP A 262 -24.11 7.31 -15.25
N LEU A 263 -23.98 6.20 -15.98
CA LEU A 263 -23.09 5.09 -15.64
C LEU A 263 -21.62 5.51 -15.77
N GLN A 264 -21.28 6.18 -16.87
CA GLN A 264 -19.95 6.73 -17.12
C GLN A 264 -19.55 7.74 -16.03
N SER A 265 -20.44 8.68 -15.71
CA SER A 265 -20.21 9.66 -14.65
C SER A 265 -20.05 9.03 -13.26
N THR A 266 -20.65 7.85 -13.03
CA THR A 266 -20.45 7.09 -11.79
C THR A 266 -19.06 6.45 -11.78
N LEU A 267 -18.65 5.79 -12.87
CA LEU A 267 -17.30 5.20 -12.99
C LEU A 267 -16.20 6.23 -12.76
N LEU A 268 -16.40 7.44 -13.30
CA LEU A 268 -15.46 8.56 -13.18
C LEU A 268 -15.41 9.17 -11.77
N LYS A 269 -16.43 8.96 -10.94
CA LYS A 269 -16.44 9.42 -9.53
C LYS A 269 -15.83 8.42 -8.56
N ASP A 270 -15.87 7.13 -8.91
CA ASP A 270 -15.26 6.05 -8.11
C ASP A 270 -13.72 6.12 -8.08
N ARG A 271 -13.10 6.95 -8.92
CA ARG A 271 -11.66 7.27 -8.88
C ARG A 271 -11.41 8.73 -9.21
N SER A 272 -10.64 9.44 -8.38
CA SER A 272 -10.24 10.82 -8.66
C SER A 272 -9.21 10.88 -9.80
N LEU A 273 -9.33 11.86 -10.72
CA LEU A 273 -8.36 12.17 -11.78
C LEU A 273 -6.90 12.22 -11.28
N ASP A 274 -6.70 12.71 -10.05
CA ASP A 274 -5.37 12.78 -9.46
C ASP A 274 -4.82 11.41 -9.03
N GLU A 275 -5.70 10.46 -8.69
CA GLU A 275 -5.33 9.07 -8.37
C GLU A 275 -4.83 8.36 -9.62
N TRP A 276 -5.39 8.71 -10.77
CA TRP A 276 -4.99 8.25 -12.08
C TRP A 276 -3.64 8.84 -12.51
N GLU A 277 -3.39 10.15 -12.31
CA GLU A 277 -2.11 10.79 -12.65
C GLU A 277 -0.93 10.24 -11.82
N MET A 278 -1.11 10.01 -10.51
CA MET A 278 -0.08 9.42 -9.65
C MET A 278 0.26 7.97 -10.01
N GLU A 279 -0.68 7.24 -10.62
CA GLU A 279 -0.48 5.87 -11.08
C GLU A 279 0.24 5.83 -12.45
N LEU A 280 0.01 6.84 -13.30
CA LEU A 280 0.71 7.01 -14.59
C LEU A 280 2.19 7.38 -14.42
N ASP A 281 2.52 8.23 -13.45
CA ASP A 281 3.91 8.56 -13.09
C ASP A 281 4.72 7.32 -12.66
N ARG A 282 4.04 6.27 -12.18
CA ARG A 282 4.67 5.03 -11.71
C ARG A 282 5.15 4.11 -12.84
N TYR A 283 4.50 4.15 -14.02
CA TYR A 283 4.74 3.16 -15.08
C TYR A 283 5.54 3.68 -16.27
N ASN A 284 5.90 4.98 -16.32
CA ASN A 284 6.68 5.61 -17.39
C ASN A 284 6.14 5.35 -18.82
N LYS A 285 4.93 4.81 -18.92
CA LYS A 285 4.16 4.53 -20.13
C LYS A 285 2.68 4.52 -19.75
N VAL A 286 1.90 5.30 -20.50
CA VAL A 286 0.44 5.26 -20.47
C VAL A 286 0.03 4.08 -21.36
N PRO A 287 -0.62 3.01 -20.84
CA PRO A 287 -1.15 1.97 -21.71
C PRO A 287 -2.13 2.59 -22.71
N GLU A 288 -2.16 2.12 -23.96
CA GLU A 288 -2.98 2.71 -25.04
C GLU A 288 -4.48 2.74 -24.69
N ALA A 289 -4.96 1.77 -23.91
CA ALA A 289 -6.32 1.74 -23.36
C ALA A 289 -6.61 2.94 -22.44
N PHE A 290 -5.58 3.47 -21.78
CA PHE A 290 -5.66 4.59 -20.85
C PHE A 290 -5.62 5.93 -21.57
N GLU A 291 -4.83 6.06 -22.64
CA GLU A 291 -4.92 7.19 -23.57
C GLU A 291 -6.31 7.29 -24.21
N PHE A 292 -6.91 6.14 -24.56
CA PHE A 292 -8.27 6.10 -25.09
C PHE A 292 -9.29 6.65 -24.08
N LEU A 293 -9.18 6.31 -22.79
CA LEU A 293 -10.06 6.85 -21.74
C LEU A 293 -9.87 8.36 -21.53
N LEU A 294 -8.62 8.84 -21.48
CA LEU A 294 -8.33 10.27 -21.35
C LEU A 294 -8.79 11.08 -22.57
N LYS A 295 -8.54 10.61 -23.80
CA LYS A 295 -9.00 11.28 -25.04
C LYS A 295 -10.51 11.25 -25.22
N SER A 296 -11.17 10.18 -24.79
CA SER A 296 -12.62 10.04 -24.95
C SER A 296 -13.41 10.79 -23.87
N PHE A 297 -12.82 11.02 -22.69
CA PHE A 297 -13.58 11.44 -21.50
C PHE A 297 -12.92 12.54 -20.65
N GLY A 298 -11.72 13.02 -20.98
CA GLY A 298 -11.06 14.15 -20.30
C GLY A 298 -11.50 15.49 -20.87
N ASN A 299 -12.58 16.06 -20.32
CA ASN A 299 -12.93 17.50 -20.38
C ASN A 299 -13.43 17.94 -19.01
#